data_AF-A0A0L8I2H0-F1
#
_entry.id   AF-A0A0L8I2H0-F1
#
_cell.length_a   1.000
_cell.length_b   1.000
_cell.length_c   1.000
_cell.angle_alpha   90.00
_cell.angle_beta   90.00
_cell.angle_gamma   90.00
#
_symmetry.space_group_name_H-M   'P 1'
#
loop_
_entity.id
_entity.type
_entity.pdbx_description
1 polymer ?
#
loop_
_entity_poly.entity_id
_entity_poly.type
_entity_poly.pdbx_seq_one_letter_code
_entity_poly.pdbx_strand_id
1 'polypeptide(L)'
;MDLLAANEDDLKEAEISDSEDVQGMDDDRTRKRLIDSVLALNHKKARYNQRTVVGKNVSEFNFGAANDLSKVHIQDLVQSLKDKTNKKKLAKTLKNIQGKKNVITEPLLKHEKEKIDRATAFTKTCEELSMWDNIVWDNRKKDFLQFPEKNERVEVLDKTSMQKYFKPHNSLELEVYKLLHGDEHMPTDCQPLSRVEQRALKAMDLKKAQIRRSELMKYKALLNYQEIKQQWKNKIKSKRYVSKL
;
A
#
# COMPACT_ATOMS: atom_id res chain seq x y z
N MET A 1 18.90 -41.97 -41.97
CA MET A 1 17.52 -42.33 -41.57
C MET A 1 16.69 -41.08 -41.80
N ASP A 2 16.56 -40.60 -43.03
CA ASP A 2 15.75 -41.14 -44.15
C ASP A 2 14.24 -40.97 -43.97
N LEU A 3 13.66 -40.35 -45.00
CA LEU A 3 12.28 -40.39 -45.53
C LEU A 3 11.26 -39.43 -44.88
N LEU A 4 10.81 -38.36 -45.58
CA LEU A 4 9.74 -38.29 -46.62
C LEU A 4 8.36 -38.68 -46.05
N ALA A 5 7.20 -38.15 -46.45
CA ALA A 5 6.69 -37.00 -47.20
C ALA A 5 5.16 -37.16 -47.13
N ALA A 6 4.37 -36.09 -47.14
CA ALA A 6 3.00 -36.11 -47.66
C ALA A 6 2.45 -34.67 -47.74
N ASN A 7 2.21 -34.22 -48.96
CA ASN A 7 1.26 -33.17 -49.32
C ASN A 7 -0.11 -33.81 -49.55
N GLU A 8 -1.18 -33.06 -49.33
CA GLU A 8 -2.52 -33.14 -49.98
C GLU A 8 -3.34 -32.00 -49.33
N ASP A 9 -3.40 -30.80 -49.91
CA ASP A 9 -4.27 -30.33 -51.00
C ASP A 9 -5.79 -30.21 -50.65
N ASP A 10 -6.35 -29.11 -51.17
CA ASP A 10 -7.76 -28.81 -51.46
C ASP A 10 -8.68 -28.19 -50.39
N LEU A 11 -8.98 -26.90 -50.61
CA LEU A 11 -10.29 -26.49 -51.17
C LEU A 11 -10.23 -25.01 -51.59
N LYS A 12 -10.24 -24.78 -52.91
CA LYS A 12 -10.63 -23.53 -53.57
C LYS A 12 -12.06 -23.70 -54.09
N GLU A 13 -12.91 -22.71 -53.89
CA GLU A 13 -14.00 -22.43 -54.83
C GLU A 13 -13.92 -20.96 -55.26
N ALA A 14 -13.86 -20.78 -56.58
CA ALA A 14 -14.12 -19.55 -57.32
C ALA A 14 -15.65 -19.31 -57.37
N GLU A 15 -16.18 -18.10 -57.59
CA GLU A 15 -16.49 -17.51 -58.92
C GLU A 15 -17.43 -16.29 -58.61
N ILE A 16 -17.33 -15.06 -59.13
CA ILE A 16 -17.60 -14.50 -60.48
C ILE A 16 -17.40 -12.96 -60.30
N SER A 17 -16.47 -12.28 -60.97
CA SER A 17 -16.61 -11.55 -62.26
C SER A 17 -17.82 -10.62 -62.38
N ASP A 18 -17.64 -9.30 -62.21
CA ASP A 18 -18.12 -8.35 -63.22
C ASP A 18 -17.35 -7.01 -63.15
N SER A 19 -16.98 -6.56 -64.34
CA SER A 19 -16.15 -5.41 -64.69
C SER A 19 -16.89 -4.09 -64.55
N GLU A 20 -16.19 -3.01 -64.20
CA GLU A 20 -16.26 -1.76 -64.99
C GLU A 20 -14.89 -1.07 -65.00
N ASP A 21 -14.43 -0.86 -66.23
CA ASP A 21 -13.17 -0.29 -66.67
C ASP A 21 -13.24 1.25 -66.55
N VAL A 22 -12.39 1.86 -65.70
CA VAL A 22 -12.26 3.31 -65.65
C VAL A 22 -10.91 3.70 -66.24
N GLN A 23 -10.98 4.09 -67.51
CA GLN A 23 -9.92 4.70 -68.31
C GLN A 23 -9.22 5.84 -67.56
N GLY A 24 -7.99 5.57 -67.10
CA GLY A 24 -7.10 6.59 -66.55
C GLY A 24 -5.61 6.29 -66.76
N MET A 25 -5.28 5.29 -67.59
CA MET A 25 -3.91 4.75 -67.65
C MET A 25 -3.00 5.43 -68.68
N ASP A 26 -3.53 6.25 -69.58
CA ASP A 26 -2.77 6.79 -70.72
C ASP A 26 -2.07 8.13 -70.46
N ASP A 27 -2.58 8.99 -69.57
CA ASP A 27 -1.94 10.27 -69.24
C ASP A 27 -0.61 10.09 -68.50
N ASP A 28 -0.53 9.09 -67.62
CA ASP A 28 0.70 8.79 -66.89
C ASP A 28 1.76 8.13 -67.78
N ARG A 29 1.34 7.35 -68.77
CA ARG A 29 2.25 6.70 -69.73
C ARG A 29 2.83 7.72 -70.71
N THR A 30 2.02 8.64 -71.21
CA THR A 30 2.47 9.74 -72.09
C THR A 30 3.38 10.71 -71.34
N ARG A 31 3.04 11.07 -70.10
CA ARG A 31 3.88 11.90 -69.23
C ARG A 31 5.25 11.27 -68.95
N LYS A 32 5.31 9.97 -68.64
CA LYS A 32 6.57 9.26 -68.41
C LYS A 32 7.46 9.25 -69.66
N ARG A 33 6.87 8.99 -70.84
CA ARG A 33 7.60 9.03 -72.12
C ARG A 33 8.20 10.41 -72.42
N LEU A 34 7.50 11.48 -72.05
CA LEU A 34 8.00 12.86 -72.20
C LEU A 34 9.13 13.19 -71.20
N ILE A 35 9.02 12.75 -69.94
CA ILE A 35 10.10 12.94 -68.96
C ILE A 35 11.36 12.19 -69.39
N ASP A 36 11.22 10.95 -69.89
CA ASP A 36 12.35 10.15 -70.36
C ASP A 36 13.02 10.76 -71.60
N SER A 37 12.26 11.35 -72.53
CA SER A 37 12.84 12.03 -73.71
C SER A 37 13.60 13.30 -73.33
N VAL A 38 13.07 14.10 -72.38
CA VAL A 38 13.74 15.30 -71.86
C VAL A 38 15.00 14.93 -71.08
N LEU A 39 14.96 13.85 -70.30
CA LEU A 39 16.15 13.33 -69.61
C LEU A 39 17.20 12.79 -70.58
N ALA A 40 16.80 12.18 -71.70
CA ALA A 40 17.74 11.70 -72.73
C ALA A 40 18.49 12.85 -73.43
N LEU A 41 17.87 14.02 -73.55
CA LEU A 41 18.54 15.22 -74.08
C LEU A 41 19.56 15.81 -73.11
N ASN A 42 19.40 15.58 -71.81
CA ASN A 42 20.34 16.04 -70.80
C ASN A 42 21.38 14.95 -70.50
N HIS A 43 22.61 15.13 -70.98
CA HIS A 43 23.68 14.13 -70.90
C HIS A 43 24.16 13.81 -69.45
N LYS A 44 23.56 14.44 -68.43
CA LYS A 44 23.80 14.17 -67.02
C LYS A 44 22.62 13.41 -66.42
N LYS A 45 22.77 12.08 -66.28
CA LYS A 45 21.78 11.22 -65.61
C LYS A 45 21.73 11.50 -64.10
N ALA A 46 20.83 12.36 -63.65
CA ALA A 46 20.44 12.45 -62.24
C ALA A 46 19.07 11.78 -62.06
N ARG A 47 19.01 10.65 -61.33
CA ARG A 47 17.75 10.01 -60.96
C ARG A 47 17.08 10.84 -59.85
N TYR A 48 15.93 11.44 -60.13
CA TYR A 48 15.10 12.10 -59.12
C TYR A 48 14.10 11.08 -58.58
N ASN A 49 14.27 10.66 -57.32
CA ASN A 49 13.23 9.92 -56.61
C ASN A 49 12.16 10.93 -56.18
N GLN A 50 10.99 10.93 -56.86
CA GLN A 50 9.85 11.74 -56.42
C GLN A 50 9.34 11.19 -55.08
N ARG A 51 9.56 11.92 -54.00
CA ARG A 51 8.99 11.63 -52.67
C ARG A 51 7.59 12.24 -52.60
N THR A 52 6.55 11.40 -52.51
CA THR A 52 5.14 11.80 -52.47
C THR A 52 4.65 12.06 -51.05
N VAL A 53 5.33 12.93 -50.30
CA VAL A 53 4.80 13.43 -49.02
C VAL A 53 5.09 14.92 -48.90
N VAL A 54 4.05 15.69 -48.58
CA VAL A 54 4.13 17.14 -48.36
C VAL A 54 5.06 17.41 -47.17
N GLY A 55 6.12 18.18 -47.40
CA GLY A 55 7.06 18.58 -46.35
C GLY A 55 6.42 19.60 -45.40
N LYS A 56 6.59 19.39 -44.10
CA LYS A 56 5.94 20.13 -42.99
C LYS A 56 6.32 21.62 -42.88
N ASN A 57 7.23 22.15 -43.69
CA ASN A 57 7.66 23.55 -43.61
C ASN A 57 7.86 24.16 -45.01
N VAL A 58 6.78 24.68 -45.59
CA VAL A 58 6.87 25.71 -46.62
C VAL A 58 5.84 26.78 -46.27
N SER A 59 6.32 27.89 -45.70
CA SER A 59 5.55 29.14 -45.59
C SER A 59 5.88 29.97 -46.83
N GLU A 60 4.86 30.42 -47.56
CA GLU A 60 4.99 31.26 -48.76
C GLU A 60 5.66 32.62 -48.48
N PHE A 61 5.59 33.08 -47.23
CA PHE A 61 6.39 34.17 -46.76
C PHE A 61 7.73 33.61 -46.29
N ASN A 62 8.77 33.90 -47.05
CA ASN A 62 10.14 33.45 -46.88
C ASN A 62 10.80 34.06 -45.63
N PHE A 63 10.18 33.95 -44.46
CA PHE A 63 10.82 34.10 -43.13
C PHE A 63 11.74 32.90 -42.83
N GLY A 64 12.17 32.18 -43.86
CA GLY A 64 13.20 31.17 -43.80
C GLY A 64 14.52 31.82 -43.42
N ALA A 65 15.05 31.39 -42.28
CA ALA A 65 16.38 31.70 -41.81
C ALA A 65 17.44 31.22 -42.81
N ALA A 66 17.71 32.04 -43.82
CA ALA A 66 18.88 31.94 -44.68
C ALA A 66 19.78 33.13 -44.36
N ASN A 67 20.45 33.07 -43.21
CA ASN A 67 21.73 33.72 -42.89
C ASN A 67 22.13 33.34 -41.45
N ASP A 68 23.01 32.34 -41.33
CA ASP A 68 23.65 31.88 -40.09
C ASP A 68 24.72 32.90 -39.61
N LEU A 69 24.33 34.13 -39.24
CA LEU A 69 25.27 35.13 -38.71
C LEU A 69 24.86 35.85 -37.42
N SER A 70 23.76 35.44 -36.76
CA SER A 70 23.62 35.58 -35.29
C SER A 70 22.28 34.98 -34.84
N LYS A 71 22.28 33.70 -34.48
CA LYS A 71 21.19 33.13 -33.67
C LYS A 71 21.31 33.72 -32.27
N VAL A 72 20.75 34.90 -32.05
CA VAL A 72 20.82 35.52 -30.73
C VAL A 72 19.93 34.73 -29.77
N HIS A 73 20.53 34.11 -28.75
CA HIS A 73 19.76 33.41 -27.75
C HIS A 73 18.97 34.43 -26.90
N ILE A 74 17.72 34.10 -26.57
CA ILE A 74 16.87 34.96 -25.72
C ILE A 74 17.57 35.25 -24.37
N GLN A 75 18.40 34.32 -23.91
CA GLN A 75 19.26 34.48 -22.73
C GLN A 75 20.24 35.66 -22.86
N ASP A 76 20.84 35.84 -24.04
CA ASP A 76 21.82 36.91 -24.32
C ASP A 76 21.14 38.28 -24.43
N LEU A 77 19.92 38.33 -24.97
CA LEU A 77 19.09 39.56 -24.97
C LEU A 77 18.74 40.00 -23.54
N VAL A 78 18.31 39.06 -22.70
CA VAL A 78 18.01 39.35 -21.29
C VAL A 78 19.28 39.76 -20.54
N GLN A 79 20.44 39.27 -20.94
CA GLN A 79 21.72 39.64 -20.35
C GLN A 79 22.15 41.07 -20.72
N SER A 80 21.85 41.53 -21.93
CA SER A 80 22.15 42.88 -22.43
C SER A 80 21.28 44.00 -21.82
N LEU A 81 20.24 43.67 -21.05
CA LEU A 81 19.34 44.66 -20.44
C LEU A 81 20.02 45.38 -19.25
N LYS A 82 20.02 46.71 -19.24
CA LYS A 82 20.62 47.54 -18.18
C LYS A 82 19.78 47.60 -16.89
N ASP A 83 18.47 47.40 -16.99
CA ASP A 83 17.53 47.47 -15.86
C ASP A 83 17.56 46.19 -15.00
N LYS A 84 18.16 46.29 -13.81
CA LYS A 84 18.38 45.15 -12.90
C LYS A 84 17.09 44.51 -12.37
N THR A 85 16.02 45.28 -12.18
CA THR A 85 14.74 44.80 -11.63
C THR A 85 13.96 43.97 -12.64
N ASN A 86 13.87 44.44 -13.89
CA ASN A 86 13.18 43.76 -14.98
C ASN A 86 13.96 42.54 -15.47
N LYS A 87 15.30 42.63 -15.52
CA LYS A 87 16.19 41.51 -15.88
C LYS A 87 15.98 40.26 -15.01
N LYS A 88 15.84 40.43 -13.69
CA LYS A 88 15.60 39.30 -12.77
C LYS A 88 14.25 38.63 -12.99
N LYS A 89 13.19 39.40 -13.24
CA LYS A 89 11.84 38.86 -13.52
C LYS A 89 11.84 38.08 -14.84
N LEU A 90 12.42 38.65 -15.89
CA LEU A 90 12.53 38.02 -17.21
C LEU A 90 13.41 36.75 -17.20
N ALA A 91 14.51 36.75 -16.43
CA ALA A 91 15.34 35.57 -16.27
C ALA A 91 14.57 34.42 -15.56
N LYS A 92 13.70 34.74 -14.60
CA LYS A 92 12.86 33.74 -13.91
C LYS A 92 11.78 33.18 -14.84
N THR A 93 11.09 34.04 -15.59
CA THR A 93 10.07 33.57 -16.56
C THR A 93 10.72 32.74 -17.66
N LEU A 94 11.87 33.15 -18.18
CA LEU A 94 12.62 32.37 -19.18
C LEU A 94 13.03 30.99 -18.64
N LYS A 95 13.53 30.91 -17.40
CA LYS A 95 13.85 29.62 -16.75
C LYS A 95 12.61 28.73 -16.57
N ASN A 96 11.46 29.31 -16.22
CA ASN A 96 10.21 28.56 -16.09
C ASN A 96 9.72 28.02 -17.44
N ILE A 97 9.83 28.83 -18.51
CA ILE A 97 9.48 28.44 -19.89
C ILE A 97 10.43 27.36 -20.42
N GLN A 98 11.74 27.53 -20.23
CA GLN A 98 12.75 26.54 -20.61
C GLN A 98 12.62 25.23 -19.83
N GLY A 99 12.18 25.31 -18.57
CA GLY A 99 12.08 24.15 -17.68
C GLY A 99 10.99 23.14 -18.06
N LYS A 100 10.05 23.46 -18.95
CA LYS A 100 8.89 22.61 -19.36
C LYS A 100 8.13 21.93 -18.20
N LYS A 101 8.33 22.36 -16.95
CA LYS A 101 7.92 21.62 -15.73
C LYS A 101 6.40 21.56 -15.55
N ASN A 102 5.68 22.51 -16.13
CA ASN A 102 4.24 22.67 -15.99
C ASN A 102 3.52 22.58 -17.34
N VAL A 103 4.13 21.94 -18.33
CA VAL A 103 3.47 21.69 -19.61
C VAL A 103 2.55 20.49 -19.41
N ILE A 104 1.25 20.76 -19.33
CA ILE A 104 0.23 19.72 -19.33
C ILE A 104 0.27 19.08 -20.72
N THR A 105 0.57 17.79 -20.77
CA THR A 105 0.52 17.01 -22.00
C THR A 105 -0.93 16.90 -22.46
N GLU A 106 -1.12 16.72 -23.78
CA GLU A 106 -2.44 16.44 -24.32
C GLU A 106 -3.10 15.29 -23.55
N PRO A 107 -4.37 15.44 -23.11
CA PRO A 107 -5.06 14.36 -22.42
C PRO A 107 -5.14 13.14 -23.34
N LEU A 108 -4.80 11.97 -22.80
CA LEU A 108 -4.86 10.71 -23.52
C LEU A 108 -6.30 10.37 -23.94
N LEU A 109 -6.43 9.51 -24.95
CA LEU A 109 -7.73 8.96 -25.33
C LEU A 109 -8.35 8.18 -24.16
N LYS A 110 -9.68 8.20 -24.04
CA LYS A 110 -10.41 7.60 -22.91
C LYS A 110 -9.96 6.17 -22.60
N HIS A 111 -9.90 5.31 -23.63
CA HIS A 111 -9.49 3.91 -23.49
C HIS A 111 -8.06 3.74 -22.96
N GLU A 112 -7.12 4.57 -23.40
CA GLU A 112 -5.72 4.51 -22.94
C GLU A 112 -5.60 4.96 -21.48
N LYS A 113 -6.30 6.03 -21.12
CA LYS A 113 -6.39 6.49 -19.73
C LYS A 113 -6.98 5.40 -18.83
N GLU A 114 -8.11 4.82 -19.22
CA GLU A 114 -8.76 3.74 -18.47
C GLU A 114 -7.87 2.49 -18.35
N LYS A 115 -7.05 2.20 -19.35
CA LYS A 115 -6.06 1.12 -19.29
C LYS A 115 -4.99 1.41 -18.23
N ILE A 116 -4.48 2.64 -18.17
CA ILE A 116 -3.50 3.08 -17.17
C ILE A 116 -4.14 3.07 -15.78
N ASP A 117 -5.34 3.62 -15.64
CA ASP A 117 -6.06 3.66 -14.37
C ASP A 117 -6.29 2.24 -13.83
N ARG A 118 -6.69 1.29 -14.67
CA ARG A 118 -6.81 -0.13 -14.29
C ARG A 118 -5.48 -0.75 -13.88
N ALA A 119 -4.39 -0.47 -14.61
CA ALA A 119 -3.07 -1.00 -14.28
C ALA A 119 -2.59 -0.48 -12.91
N THR A 120 -2.76 0.81 -12.65
CA THR A 120 -2.40 1.40 -11.35
C THR A 120 -3.30 0.95 -10.21
N ALA A 121 -4.60 0.73 -10.48
CA ALA A 121 -5.49 0.13 -9.50
C ALA A 121 -5.07 -1.31 -9.17
N PHE A 122 -4.71 -2.11 -10.18
CA PHE A 122 -4.22 -3.48 -10.00
C PHE A 122 -2.96 -3.55 -9.14
N THR A 123 -1.97 -2.68 -9.38
CA THR A 123 -0.75 -2.69 -8.56
C THR A 123 -1.05 -2.36 -7.10
N LYS A 124 -1.92 -1.38 -6.86
CA LYS A 124 -2.34 -1.01 -5.50
C LYS A 124 -3.10 -2.15 -4.80
N THR A 125 -4.03 -2.80 -5.51
CA THR A 125 -4.77 -3.92 -4.93
C THR A 125 -3.86 -5.12 -4.67
N CYS A 126 -2.84 -5.37 -5.50
CA CYS A 126 -1.82 -6.38 -5.20
C CYS A 126 -1.02 -6.05 -3.93
N GLU A 127 -0.64 -4.79 -3.72
CA GLU A 127 0.05 -4.35 -2.50
C GLU A 127 -0.83 -4.54 -1.25
N GLU A 128 -2.11 -4.19 -1.33
CA GLU A 128 -3.08 -4.39 -0.25
C GLU A 128 -3.31 -5.88 0.05
N LEU A 129 -3.43 -6.71 -1.00
CA LEU A 129 -3.57 -8.16 -0.83
C LEU A 129 -2.31 -8.80 -0.25
N SER A 130 -1.12 -8.28 -0.57
CA SER A 130 0.13 -8.82 -0.04
C SER A 130 0.24 -8.69 1.48
N MET A 131 -0.45 -7.72 2.09
CA MET A 131 -0.54 -7.62 3.56
C MET A 131 -1.14 -8.88 4.20
N TRP A 132 -1.99 -9.61 3.47
CA TRP A 132 -2.65 -10.83 3.92
C TRP A 132 -1.82 -12.10 3.68
N ASP A 133 -0.71 -12.03 2.93
CA ASP A 133 0.11 -13.20 2.57
C ASP A 133 0.59 -13.97 3.81
N ASN A 134 0.99 -13.24 4.87
CA ASN A 134 1.45 -13.83 6.12
C ASN A 134 0.35 -14.68 6.80
N ILE A 135 -0.87 -14.14 6.89
CA ILE A 135 -2.02 -14.86 7.50
C ILE A 135 -2.37 -16.09 6.66
N VAL A 136 -2.33 -15.96 5.33
CA VAL A 136 -2.58 -17.07 4.41
C VAL A 136 -1.51 -18.16 4.58
N TRP A 137 -0.24 -17.81 4.67
CA TRP A 137 0.86 -18.75 4.88
C TRP A 137 0.78 -19.45 6.23
N ASP A 138 0.50 -18.71 7.29
CA ASP A 138 0.32 -19.27 8.62
C ASP A 138 -0.86 -20.24 8.65
N ASN A 139 -1.97 -19.89 8.01
CA ASN A 139 -3.12 -20.78 7.88
C ASN A 139 -2.81 -22.03 7.04
N ARG A 140 -2.00 -21.92 5.97
CA ARG A 140 -1.55 -23.09 5.18
C ARG A 140 -0.62 -24.03 5.96
N LYS A 141 0.17 -23.49 6.89
CA LYS A 141 1.11 -24.27 7.73
C LYS A 141 0.43 -25.01 8.89
N LYS A 142 -0.79 -24.61 9.27
CA LYS A 142 -1.52 -25.24 10.38
C LYS A 142 -2.04 -26.62 9.95
N ASP A 143 -1.75 -27.65 10.74
CA ASP A 143 -2.26 -29.02 10.50
C ASP A 143 -3.79 -29.09 10.60
N PHE A 144 -4.39 -28.29 11.49
CA PHE A 144 -5.84 -28.24 11.70
C PHE A 144 -6.32 -26.79 11.75
N LEU A 145 -7.31 -26.46 10.92
CA LEU A 145 -8.04 -25.20 11.00
C LEU A 145 -9.38 -25.46 11.70
N GLN A 146 -9.63 -24.75 12.79
CA GLN A 146 -10.92 -24.79 13.48
C GLN A 146 -11.76 -23.60 13.00
N PHE A 147 -12.92 -23.89 12.41
CA PHE A 147 -13.94 -22.90 12.08
C PHE A 147 -15.17 -23.12 12.98
N PRO A 148 -15.84 -22.06 13.48
CA PRO A 148 -15.57 -20.62 13.29
C PRO A 148 -14.24 -20.13 13.88
N GLU A 149 -13.59 -19.18 13.22
CA GLU A 149 -12.30 -18.63 13.65
C GLU A 149 -12.48 -17.79 14.92
N LYS A 150 -11.69 -18.06 15.97
CA LYS A 150 -11.81 -17.40 17.29
C LYS A 150 -11.24 -15.97 17.31
N ASN A 151 -11.61 -15.15 16.32
CA ASN A 151 -11.22 -13.75 16.22
C ASN A 151 -12.28 -12.80 16.79
N GLU A 152 -13.17 -13.31 17.62
CA GLU A 152 -13.86 -12.43 18.55
C GLU A 152 -12.79 -11.89 19.49
N ARG A 153 -12.58 -10.57 19.49
CA ARG A 153 -12.02 -9.92 20.68
C ARG A 153 -13.02 -10.22 21.78
N VAL A 154 -12.84 -11.37 22.42
CA VAL A 154 -13.48 -11.63 23.69
C VAL A 154 -12.89 -10.54 24.56
N GLU A 155 -13.65 -9.48 24.74
CA GLU A 155 -13.47 -8.59 25.87
C GLU A 155 -13.71 -9.49 27.07
N VAL A 156 -12.64 -10.18 27.49
CA VAL A 156 -12.62 -10.93 28.73
C VAL A 156 -12.69 -9.83 29.78
N LEU A 157 -13.91 -9.38 30.07
CA LEU A 157 -14.23 -8.62 31.25
C LEU A 157 -13.71 -9.48 32.38
N ASP A 158 -12.54 -9.09 32.90
CA ASP A 158 -11.97 -9.75 34.04
C ASP A 158 -13.04 -9.80 35.13
N LYS A 159 -13.07 -10.88 35.92
CA LYS A 159 -14.11 -11.06 36.95
C LYS A 159 -14.14 -9.87 37.93
N THR A 160 -12.98 -9.22 38.09
CA THR A 160 -12.81 -7.99 38.86
C THR A 160 -13.45 -6.77 38.19
N SER A 161 -13.41 -6.69 36.87
CA SER A 161 -14.05 -5.63 36.08
C SER A 161 -15.58 -5.73 36.16
N MET A 162 -16.14 -6.93 36.11
CA MET A 162 -17.60 -7.12 36.22
C MET A 162 -18.19 -6.61 37.55
N GLN A 163 -17.45 -6.73 38.66
CA GLN A 163 -17.88 -6.23 39.96
C GLN A 163 -18.05 -4.70 39.97
N LYS A 164 -17.21 -3.96 39.24
CA LYS A 164 -17.28 -2.49 39.17
C LYS A 164 -18.53 -1.98 38.48
N TYR A 165 -19.09 -2.76 37.55
CA TYR A 165 -20.27 -2.37 36.78
C TYR A 165 -21.58 -2.96 37.33
N PHE A 166 -21.52 -3.74 38.40
CA PHE A 166 -22.69 -4.37 39.00
C PHE A 166 -23.60 -3.34 39.68
N LYS A 167 -24.88 -3.33 39.30
CA LYS A 167 -25.93 -2.51 39.91
C LYS A 167 -27.07 -3.42 40.37
N PRO A 168 -27.54 -3.31 41.62
CA PRO A 168 -28.67 -4.12 42.10
C PRO A 168 -29.95 -3.68 41.38
N HIS A 169 -30.69 -4.63 40.81
CA HIS A 169 -31.89 -4.35 40.04
C HIS A 169 -33.16 -4.85 40.74
N ASN A 170 -33.08 -5.95 41.49
CA ASN A 170 -34.23 -6.50 42.20
C ASN A 170 -34.38 -5.88 43.61
N SER A 171 -35.59 -5.90 44.17
CA SER A 171 -35.86 -5.36 45.52
C SER A 171 -34.99 -6.05 46.58
N LEU A 172 -34.90 -7.38 46.50
CA LEU A 172 -34.07 -8.18 47.39
C LEU A 172 -32.57 -7.88 47.23
N GLU A 173 -32.09 -7.73 45.99
CA GLU A 173 -30.68 -7.38 45.73
C GLU A 173 -30.34 -6.00 46.28
N LEU A 174 -31.27 -5.06 46.19
CA LEU A 174 -31.10 -3.70 46.67
C LEU A 174 -31.08 -3.65 48.21
N GLU A 175 -31.90 -4.47 48.87
CA GLU A 175 -31.83 -4.66 50.33
C GLU A 175 -30.52 -5.32 50.76
N VAL A 176 -30.07 -6.36 50.06
CA VAL A 176 -28.78 -7.03 50.32
C VAL A 176 -27.62 -6.07 50.09
N TYR A 177 -27.65 -5.26 49.02
CA TYR A 177 -26.64 -4.25 48.75
C TYR A 177 -26.57 -3.21 49.85
N LYS A 178 -27.72 -2.68 50.29
CA LYS A 178 -27.81 -1.73 51.41
C LYS A 178 -27.32 -2.34 52.71
N LEU A 179 -27.67 -3.59 52.99
CA LEU A 179 -27.23 -4.31 54.17
C LEU A 179 -25.70 -4.46 54.16
N LEU A 180 -25.11 -4.86 53.04
CA LEU A 180 -23.68 -5.11 52.92
C LEU A 180 -22.83 -3.83 53.02
N HIS A 181 -23.29 -2.73 52.40
CA HIS A 181 -22.59 -1.44 52.44
C HIS A 181 -22.89 -0.63 53.71
N GLY A 182 -24.00 -0.94 54.39
CA GLY A 182 -24.34 -0.39 55.69
C GLY A 182 -23.68 -1.11 56.86
N ASP A 183 -23.12 -2.31 56.62
CA ASP A 183 -22.48 -3.11 57.66
C ASP A 183 -21.10 -2.53 58.02
N GLU A 184 -20.85 -2.38 59.32
CA GLU A 184 -19.63 -1.80 59.86
C GLU A 184 -18.39 -2.67 59.62
N HIS A 185 -18.62 -3.92 59.19
CA HIS A 185 -17.63 -4.91 58.85
C HIS A 185 -16.98 -4.71 57.47
N MET A 186 -17.61 -4.00 56.54
CA MET A 186 -17.03 -3.77 55.21
C MET A 186 -16.19 -2.49 55.15
N PRO A 187 -15.00 -2.52 54.51
CA PRO A 187 -14.22 -1.31 54.28
C PRO A 187 -14.91 -0.43 53.24
N THR A 188 -15.04 0.86 53.53
CA THR A 188 -15.56 1.85 52.57
C THR A 188 -14.49 2.18 51.54
N ASP A 189 -14.86 2.54 50.30
CA ASP A 189 -13.92 2.86 49.21
C ASP A 189 -12.83 3.87 49.60
N CYS A 190 -13.11 4.75 50.57
CA CYS A 190 -12.18 5.77 51.06
C CYS A 190 -11.23 5.31 52.20
N GLN A 191 -11.46 4.15 52.84
CA GLN A 191 -10.66 3.67 53.98
C GLN A 191 -10.39 2.16 53.94
N PRO A 192 -9.13 1.72 54.09
CA PRO A 192 -8.76 0.32 53.87
C PRO A 192 -9.14 -0.63 55.01
N LEU A 193 -9.45 -0.13 56.22
CA LEU A 193 -9.72 -0.95 57.40
C LEU A 193 -11.15 -0.74 57.90
N SER A 194 -11.84 -1.83 58.18
CA SER A 194 -13.22 -1.84 58.62
C SER A 194 -13.40 -1.28 60.04
N ARG A 195 -14.56 -0.66 60.33
CA ARG A 195 -14.82 -0.01 61.63
C ARG A 195 -14.80 -1.01 62.78
N VAL A 196 -15.25 -2.23 62.52
CA VAL A 196 -15.22 -3.29 63.54
C VAL A 196 -13.80 -3.81 63.75
N GLU A 197 -12.98 -3.90 62.71
CA GLU A 197 -11.56 -4.27 62.85
C GLU A 197 -10.81 -3.21 63.67
N GLN A 198 -11.10 -1.93 63.44
CA GLN A 198 -10.58 -0.83 64.23
C GLN A 198 -10.98 -0.93 65.72
N ARG A 199 -12.19 -1.40 66.04
CA ARG A 199 -12.64 -1.62 67.43
C ARG A 199 -12.09 -2.90 68.04
N ALA A 200 -11.99 -3.96 67.26
CA ALA A 200 -11.46 -5.25 67.72
C ALA A 200 -9.97 -5.12 68.07
N LEU A 201 -9.18 -4.41 67.24
CA LEU A 201 -7.80 -4.07 67.57
C LEU A 201 -7.68 -3.27 68.87
N LYS A 202 -8.71 -2.48 69.21
CA LYS A 202 -8.77 -1.72 70.46
C LYS A 202 -9.25 -2.55 71.66
N ALA A 203 -9.81 -3.76 71.49
CA ALA A 203 -10.59 -4.46 72.53
C ALA A 203 -10.22 -5.94 72.81
N MET A 204 -9.13 -6.51 72.27
CA MET A 204 -8.92 -7.97 72.34
C MET A 204 -8.61 -8.55 73.75
N ASP A 205 -9.62 -9.26 74.28
CA ASP A 205 -9.68 -10.15 75.45
C ASP A 205 -9.11 -11.57 75.20
N LEU A 206 -8.80 -12.32 76.28
CA LEU A 206 -7.89 -13.49 76.33
C LEU A 206 -8.24 -14.67 75.42
N LYS A 207 -9.53 -15.01 75.26
CA LYS A 207 -9.96 -16.14 74.42
C LYS A 207 -9.75 -15.85 72.92
N LYS A 208 -9.94 -14.59 72.49
CA LYS A 208 -9.68 -14.15 71.11
C LYS A 208 -8.19 -14.17 70.80
N ALA A 209 -7.34 -13.84 71.79
CA ALA A 209 -5.89 -13.97 71.67
C ALA A 209 -5.43 -15.43 71.45
N GLN A 210 -6.07 -16.40 72.11
CA GLN A 210 -5.74 -17.83 71.94
C GLN A 210 -6.12 -18.34 70.55
N ILE A 211 -7.30 -17.97 70.03
CA ILE A 211 -7.72 -18.36 68.68
C ILE A 211 -6.81 -17.71 67.63
N ARG A 212 -6.51 -16.41 67.77
CA ARG A 212 -5.58 -15.69 66.88
C ARG A 212 -4.17 -16.30 66.92
N ARG A 213 -3.70 -16.72 68.10
CA ARG A 213 -2.43 -17.44 68.25
C ARG A 213 -2.47 -18.78 67.49
N SER A 214 -3.57 -19.51 67.55
CA SER A 214 -3.73 -20.78 66.81
C SER A 214 -3.73 -20.56 65.28
N GLU A 215 -4.37 -19.50 64.80
CA GLU A 215 -4.37 -19.11 63.38
C GLU A 215 -2.98 -18.67 62.91
N LEU A 216 -2.29 -17.87 63.72
CA LEU A 216 -0.92 -17.44 63.43
C LEU A 216 0.04 -18.63 63.39
N MET A 217 -0.14 -19.63 64.25
CA MET A 217 0.64 -20.87 64.20
C MET A 217 0.37 -21.65 62.90
N LYS A 218 -0.89 -21.72 62.44
CA LYS A 218 -1.24 -22.34 61.15
C LYS A 218 -0.59 -21.58 59.98
N TYR A 219 -0.60 -20.25 60.00
CA TYR A 219 0.03 -19.43 58.97
C TYR A 219 1.56 -19.60 58.95
N LYS A 220 2.21 -19.61 60.12
CA LYS A 220 3.65 -19.88 60.24
C LYS A 220 4.03 -21.27 59.73
N ALA A 221 3.21 -22.28 60.00
CA ALA A 221 3.41 -23.62 59.45
C ALA A 221 3.34 -23.63 57.91
N LEU A 222 2.38 -22.91 57.32
CA LEU A 222 2.24 -22.78 55.87
C LEU A 222 3.45 -22.10 55.23
N LEU A 223 3.94 -21.01 55.82
CA LEU A 223 5.15 -20.33 55.34
C LEU A 223 6.39 -21.23 55.42
N ASN A 224 6.56 -21.96 56.53
CA ASN A 224 7.67 -22.91 56.67
C ASN A 224 7.61 -24.02 55.60
N TYR A 225 6.42 -24.52 55.25
CA TYR A 225 6.29 -25.47 54.13
C TYR A 225 6.73 -24.87 52.79
N GLN A 226 6.44 -23.59 52.55
CA GLN A 226 6.90 -22.91 51.35
C GLN A 226 8.43 -22.75 51.35
N GLU A 227 9.02 -22.37 52.48
CA GLU A 227 10.48 -22.24 52.65
C GLU A 227 11.19 -23.60 52.43
N ILE A 228 10.71 -24.67 53.06
CA ILE A 228 11.23 -26.04 52.85
C ILE A 228 11.14 -26.43 51.37
N LYS A 229 10.01 -26.14 50.71
CA LYS A 229 9.83 -26.41 49.27
C LYS A 229 10.80 -25.60 48.41
N GLN A 230 11.08 -24.35 48.78
CA GLN A 230 12.05 -23.51 48.09
C GLN A 230 13.49 -23.99 48.30
N GLN A 231 13.87 -24.35 49.52
CA GLN A 231 15.17 -24.94 49.81
C GLN A 231 15.39 -26.23 49.01
N TRP A 232 14.37 -27.10 48.93
CA TRP A 232 14.41 -28.30 48.11
C TRP A 232 14.59 -27.98 46.63
N LYS A 233 13.84 -27.03 46.07
CA LYS A 233 14.01 -26.54 44.69
C LYS A 233 15.43 -25.99 44.46
N ASN A 234 15.97 -25.23 45.40
CA ASN A 234 17.32 -24.66 45.29
C ASN A 234 18.38 -25.75 45.34
N LYS A 235 18.22 -26.77 46.20
CA LYS A 235 19.09 -27.95 46.25
C LYS A 235 19.04 -28.77 44.97
N ILE A 236 17.86 -28.94 44.36
CA ILE A 236 17.73 -29.56 43.03
C ILE A 236 18.48 -28.73 41.98
N LYS A 237 18.27 -27.41 41.96
CA LYS A 237 18.90 -26.52 40.99
C LYS A 237 20.43 -26.49 41.15
N SER A 238 20.96 -26.41 42.37
CA SER A 238 22.40 -26.42 42.62
C SER A 238 23.03 -27.75 42.22
N LYS A 239 22.40 -28.89 42.54
CA LYS A 239 22.84 -30.20 42.05
C LYS A 239 22.80 -30.30 40.52
N ARG A 240 21.75 -29.82 39.86
CA ARG A 240 21.65 -29.79 38.39
C ARG A 240 22.75 -28.93 37.76
N TYR A 241 23.14 -27.84 38.41
CA TYR A 241 24.23 -26.99 37.94
C TYR A 241 25.60 -27.65 38.13
N VAL A 242 25.87 -28.20 39.33
CA VAL A 242 27.12 -28.93 39.63
C VAL A 242 27.29 -30.19 38.78
N SER A 243 26.20 -30.87 38.40
CA SER A 243 26.24 -32.05 37.53
C SER A 243 26.43 -31.73 36.03
N LYS A 244 26.27 -30.46 35.64
CA LYS A 244 26.35 -30.03 34.24
C LYS A 244 27.64 -29.24 33.93
N LEU A 245 28.36 -28.80 34.97
CA LEU A 245 29.78 -28.47 34.92
C LEU A 245 30.62 -29.76 34.99
#